data_AF-A0A0S2LVJ1-F1
#
_entry.id   AF-A0A0S2LVJ1-F1
#
_cell.length_a   1.000
_cell.length_b   1.000
_cell.length_c   1.000
_cell.angle_alpha   90.00
_cell.angle_beta   90.00
_cell.angle_gamma   90.00
#
_symmetry.space_group_name_H-M   'P 1'
#
loop_
_entity.id
_entity.type
_entity.pdbx_description
1 polymer ?
#
loop_
_entity_poly.entity_id
_entity_poly.type
_entity_poly.pdbx_seq_one_letter_code
_entity_poly.pdbx_strand_id
1 'polypeptide(L)'
;MKLVVTNASGAACILDGYPGVSMVAAGSKTPIGAPADRDPAAPSNGPITLTPGQSAAATLRYTQAGNYQNCQRVQAGSILVYPPSATDSLEIGHPLTACSNDDVKLLSIGAFMP
;
A
#
# COMPACT_ATOMS: atom_id res chain seq x y z
N MET A 1 -0.77 5.54 8.91
CA MET A 1 0.63 5.51 8.46
C MET A 1 0.74 6.29 7.16
N LYS A 2 1.91 6.85 6.82
CA LYS A 2 2.13 7.56 5.56
C LYS A 2 3.08 6.74 4.70
N LEU A 3 2.63 6.35 3.52
CA LEU A 3 3.45 5.73 2.50
C LEU A 3 4.01 6.84 1.61
N VAL A 4 5.33 6.95 1.52
CA VAL A 4 6.00 7.98 0.71
C VAL A 4 6.79 7.28 -0.39
N VAL A 5 6.61 7.75 -1.62
CA VAL A 5 7.40 7.32 -2.78
C VAL A 5 8.16 8.51 -3.31
N THR A 6 9.39 8.27 -3.76
CA THR A 6 10.26 9.29 -4.34
C THR A 6 10.63 8.85 -5.75
N ASN A 7 10.55 9.78 -6.72
CA ASN A 7 11.03 9.51 -8.06
C ASN A 7 12.57 9.47 -8.05
N ALA A 8 13.13 8.26 -8.03
CA ALA A 8 14.57 8.02 -8.08
C ALA A 8 15.15 8.01 -9.51
N SER A 9 14.30 8.14 -10.53
CA SER A 9 14.73 8.13 -11.93
C SER A 9 15.23 9.50 -12.40
N GLY A 10 15.90 9.54 -13.55
CA GLY A 10 16.33 10.78 -14.20
C GLY A 10 15.25 11.47 -15.03
N ALA A 11 14.05 10.92 -15.12
CA ALA A 11 12.94 11.45 -15.91
C ALA A 11 11.72 11.74 -15.03
N ALA A 12 10.78 12.56 -15.51
CA ALA A 12 9.52 12.76 -14.82
C ALA A 12 8.66 11.48 -14.87
N CYS A 13 7.97 11.16 -13.78
CA CYS A 13 6.99 10.08 -13.72
C CYS A 13 5.61 10.62 -13.31
N ILE A 14 4.55 9.93 -13.72
CA ILE A 14 3.17 10.31 -13.42
C ILE A 14 2.55 9.25 -12.51
N LEU A 15 2.02 9.69 -11.37
CA LEU A 15 1.21 8.88 -10.46
C LEU A 15 -0.24 9.35 -10.57
N ASP A 16 -1.18 8.44 -10.80
CA ASP A 16 -2.60 8.77 -10.77
C ASP A 16 -3.38 7.71 -9.99
N GLY A 17 -4.03 8.14 -8.91
CA GLY A 17 -4.85 7.27 -8.09
C GLY A 17 -4.11 6.63 -6.92
N TYR A 18 -4.42 5.36 -6.68
CA TYR A 18 -4.12 4.66 -5.44
C TYR A 18 -3.03 3.62 -5.66
N PRO A 19 -2.07 3.49 -4.73
CA PRO A 19 -1.19 2.33 -4.75
C PRO A 19 -1.97 1.06 -4.38
N GLY A 20 -1.62 -0.05 -5.03
CA GLY A 20 -1.96 -1.37 -4.50
C GLY A 20 -1.09 -1.65 -3.29
N VAL A 21 -1.68 -2.13 -2.19
CA VAL A 21 -0.95 -2.44 -0.96
C VAL A 21 -1.39 -3.81 -0.44
N SER A 22 -0.44 -4.65 -0.08
CA SER A 22 -0.69 -5.99 0.50
C SER A 22 0.29 -6.28 1.63
N MET A 23 -0.14 -7.05 2.63
CA MET A 23 0.79 -7.60 3.62
C MET A 23 1.41 -8.87 3.06
N VAL A 24 2.70 -9.09 3.31
CA VAL A 24 3.45 -10.26 2.83
C VAL A 24 4.41 -10.76 3.92
N ALA A 25 4.85 -12.01 3.80
CA ALA A 25 6.02 -12.47 4.53
C ALA A 25 7.26 -11.71 4.03
N ALA A 26 8.27 -11.50 4.88
CA ALA A 26 9.50 -10.81 4.48
C ALA A 26 10.17 -11.55 3.31
N GLY A 27 10.52 -10.82 2.25
CA GLY A 27 11.11 -11.36 1.02
C GLY A 27 10.12 -12.10 0.10
N SER A 28 8.83 -12.14 0.43
CA SER A 28 7.79 -12.75 -0.38
C SER A 28 7.02 -11.70 -1.18
N LYS A 29 6.58 -12.07 -2.38
CA LYS A 29 5.62 -11.30 -3.18
C LYS A 29 4.19 -11.85 -3.09
N THR A 30 3.97 -12.92 -2.34
CA THR A 30 2.66 -13.55 -2.18
C THR A 30 1.88 -12.84 -1.08
N PRO A 31 0.74 -12.20 -1.39
CA PRO A 31 -0.11 -11.55 -0.40
C PRO A 31 -0.60 -12.52 0.68
N ILE A 32 -0.68 -12.01 1.91
CA ILE A 32 -1.37 -12.64 3.02
C ILE A 32 -2.68 -11.89 3.21
N GLY A 33 -3.79 -12.54 2.86
CA GLY A 33 -5.10 -11.94 3.01
C GLY A 33 -5.44 -10.93 1.93
N ALA A 34 -6.46 -10.14 2.27
CA ALA A 34 -6.97 -9.09 1.41
C ALA A 34 -5.94 -7.97 1.14
N PRO A 35 -5.86 -7.45 -0.10
CA PRO A 35 -5.18 -6.19 -0.37
C PRO A 35 -5.95 -5.01 0.24
N ALA A 36 -5.31 -3.84 0.26
CA ALA A 36 -5.93 -2.62 0.74
C ALA A 36 -7.10 -2.14 -0.14
N ASP A 37 -8.20 -1.78 0.51
CA ASP A 37 -9.31 -1.10 -0.14
C ASP A 37 -8.99 0.38 -0.35
N ARG A 38 -9.53 0.96 -1.42
CA ARG A 38 -9.41 2.39 -1.69
C ARG A 38 -10.28 3.16 -0.69
N ASP A 39 -9.69 4.12 0.01
CA ASP A 39 -10.39 4.99 0.94
C ASP A 39 -11.21 6.05 0.17
N PRO A 40 -12.55 5.96 0.14
CA PRO A 40 -13.37 6.92 -0.61
C PRO A 40 -13.31 8.34 -0.02
N ALA A 41 -12.86 8.50 1.23
CA ALA A 41 -12.66 9.81 1.84
C ALA A 41 -11.34 10.47 1.42
N ALA A 42 -10.46 9.76 0.70
CA ALA A 42 -9.19 10.27 0.20
C ALA A 42 -9.03 10.00 -1.32
N PRO A 43 -9.87 10.63 -2.18
CA PRO A 43 -9.85 10.41 -3.61
C PRO A 43 -8.63 11.01 -4.31
N SER A 44 -8.38 10.54 -5.54
CA SER A 44 -7.41 11.17 -6.46
C SER A 44 -7.90 12.55 -6.87
N ASN A 45 -6.99 13.53 -6.89
CA ASN A 45 -7.24 14.85 -7.47
C ASN A 45 -6.75 14.95 -8.94
N GLY A 46 -6.44 13.79 -9.55
CA GLY A 46 -5.87 13.69 -10.89
C GLY A 46 -4.39 13.32 -10.90
N PRO A 47 -3.77 13.26 -12.08
CA PRO A 47 -2.39 12.85 -12.25
C PRO A 47 -1.41 13.81 -11.58
N ILE A 48 -0.48 13.27 -10.81
CA ILE A 48 0.63 13.97 -10.16
C ILE A 48 1.89 13.70 -10.96
N THR A 49 2.53 14.77 -11.45
CA THR A 49 3.85 14.68 -12.07
C THR A 49 4.92 14.84 -11.00
N LEU A 50 5.79 13.84 -10.85
CA LEU A 50 6.97 13.90 -10.01
C LEU A 50 8.21 14.08 -10.88
N THR A 51 8.89 15.21 -10.75
CA THR A 51 10.23 15.38 -11.33
C THR A 51 11.27 14.58 -10.52
N PRO A 52 12.49 14.34 -11.06
CA PRO A 52 13.53 13.63 -10.32
C PRO A 52 13.75 14.18 -8.90
N GLY A 53 13.68 13.31 -7.90
CA GLY A 53 13.80 13.64 -6.49
C GLY A 53 12.51 14.12 -5.80
N GLN A 54 11.44 14.42 -6.54
CA GLN A 54 10.15 14.72 -5.93
C GLN A 54 9.48 13.49 -5.34
N SER A 55 8.64 13.72 -4.34
CA SER A 55 7.90 12.67 -3.64
C SER A 55 6.41 12.93 -3.67
N ALA A 56 5.64 11.85 -3.56
CA ALA A 56 4.22 11.89 -3.26
C ALA A 56 3.95 10.94 -2.09
N ALA A 57 2.79 11.10 -1.47
CA ALA A 57 2.40 10.24 -0.38
C ALA A 57 0.94 9.79 -0.39
N ALA A 58 0.70 8.61 0.15
CA ALA A 58 -0.61 8.04 0.35
C ALA A 58 -0.81 7.69 1.83
N THR A 59 -2.03 7.85 2.33
CA THR A 59 -2.35 7.50 3.73
C THR A 59 -2.80 6.05 3.79
N LEU A 60 -2.00 5.20 4.43
CA LEU A 60 -2.32 3.80 4.72
C LEU A 60 -2.91 3.68 6.12
N ARG A 61 -4.10 3.09 6.21
CA ARG A 61 -4.74 2.71 7.47
C ARG A 61 -4.69 1.21 7.64
N TYR A 62 -4.50 0.78 8.89
CA TYR A 62 -4.48 -0.61 9.28
C TYR A 62 -5.40 -0.80 10.48
N THR A 63 -6.29 -1.77 10.37
CA THR A 63 -7.15 -2.25 11.45
C THR A 63 -6.56 -3.55 12.00
N GLN A 64 -6.50 -3.70 13.31
CA GLN A 64 -5.88 -4.88 13.91
C GLN A 64 -6.66 -6.16 13.60
N ALA A 65 -5.95 -7.20 13.15
CA ALA A 65 -6.51 -8.54 12.92
C ALA A 65 -7.20 -9.13 14.17
N GLY A 66 -6.77 -8.69 15.37
CA GLY A 66 -7.37 -9.00 16.67
C GLY A 66 -8.89 -8.77 16.73
N ASN A 67 -9.38 -7.76 15.99
CA ASN A 67 -10.77 -7.30 16.04
C ASN A 67 -11.76 -8.24 15.33
N TYR A 68 -11.29 -9.22 14.57
CA TYR A 68 -12.12 -10.08 13.73
C TYR A 68 -12.06 -11.54 14.22
N GLN A 69 -13.23 -12.14 14.47
CA GLN A 69 -13.34 -13.51 14.98
C GLN A 69 -13.08 -14.57 13.90
N ASN A 70 -13.47 -14.28 12.65
CA ASN A 70 -13.26 -15.13 11.47
C ASN A 70 -11.86 -14.96 10.85
N CYS A 71 -10.92 -14.41 11.63
CA CYS A 71 -9.59 -14.08 11.16
C CYS A 71 -8.54 -15.04 11.71
N GLN A 72 -7.97 -15.86 10.84
CA GLN A 72 -6.75 -16.58 11.15
C GLN A 72 -5.57 -15.61 11.05
N ARG A 73 -4.97 -15.32 12.20
CA ARG A 73 -3.88 -14.35 12.34
C ARG A 73 -2.57 -14.95 11.84
N VAL A 74 -1.88 -14.21 10.99
CA VAL A 74 -0.59 -14.59 10.41
C VAL A 74 0.39 -13.43 10.58
N GLN A 75 1.65 -13.72 10.89
CA GLN A 75 2.67 -12.68 10.97
C GLN A 75 3.07 -12.24 9.56
N ALA A 76 2.84 -10.98 9.22
CA ALA A 76 3.44 -10.34 8.06
C ALA A 76 4.79 -9.72 8.47
N GLY A 77 5.78 -9.85 7.59
CA GLY A 77 7.10 -9.23 7.77
C GLY A 77 7.21 -7.89 7.06
N SER A 78 6.48 -7.72 5.97
CA SER A 78 6.58 -6.56 5.08
C SER A 78 5.23 -6.15 4.50
N ILE A 79 5.20 -4.93 3.98
CA ILE A 79 4.14 -4.42 3.13
C ILE A 79 4.68 -4.36 1.70
N LEU A 80 3.94 -4.96 0.76
CA LEU A 80 4.19 -4.90 -0.66
C LEU A 80 3.34 -3.80 -1.30
N VAL A 81 3.97 -2.93 -2.07
CA VAL A 81 3.38 -1.69 -2.58
C VAL A 81 3.56 -1.64 -4.08
N TYR A 82 2.47 -1.38 -4.80
CA TYR A 82 2.42 -1.22 -6.24
C TYR A 82 2.00 0.23 -6.55
N PRO A 83 2.94 1.12 -6.88
CA PRO A 83 2.60 2.48 -7.28
C PRO A 83 1.72 2.46 -8.54
N PRO A 84 0.75 3.37 -8.67
CA PRO A 84 -0.02 3.50 -9.90
C PRO A 84 0.91 3.83 -11.06
N SER A 85 0.64 3.25 -12.22
CA SER A 85 1.41 3.46 -13.46
C SER A 85 2.86 2.96 -13.43
N ALA A 86 3.30 2.28 -12.36
CA ALA A 86 4.59 1.60 -12.30
C ALA A 86 4.42 0.08 -12.46
N THR A 87 5.34 -0.57 -13.15
CA THR A 87 5.37 -2.04 -13.29
C THR A 87 6.05 -2.74 -12.12
N ASP A 88 6.89 -2.00 -11.38
CA ASP A 88 7.66 -2.53 -10.27
C ASP A 88 6.90 -2.45 -8.95
N SER A 89 7.22 -3.37 -8.05
CA SER A 89 6.72 -3.38 -6.68
C SER A 89 7.83 -2.99 -5.71
N LEU A 90 7.44 -2.34 -4.63
CA LEU A 90 8.32 -1.94 -3.53
C LEU A 90 7.94 -2.74 -2.29
N GLU A 91 8.94 -3.31 -1.62
CA GLU A 91 8.75 -3.98 -0.34
C GLU A 91 9.25 -3.07 0.80
N ILE A 92 8.41 -2.89 1.81
CA ILE A 92 8.73 -2.10 3.00
C ILE A 92 8.67 -3.04 4.20
N GLY A 93 9.81 -3.28 4.84
CA GLY A 93 9.87 -4.04 6.09
C GLY A 93 9.06 -3.34 7.17
N HIS A 94 7.91 -3.91 7.50
CA HIS A 94 6.96 -3.33 8.44
C HIS A 94 6.12 -4.45 9.06
N PRO A 95 6.59 -5.04 10.18
CA PRO A 95 5.94 -6.21 10.76
C PRO A 95 4.56 -5.85 11.30
N LEU A 96 3.54 -6.55 10.81
CA LEU A 96 2.14 -6.42 11.21
C LEU A 96 1.50 -7.81 11.37
N THR A 97 0.37 -7.87 12.06
CA THR A 97 -0.46 -9.08 12.08
C THR A 97 -1.47 -9.02 10.94
N ALA A 98 -1.30 -9.88 9.96
CA ALA A 98 -2.25 -10.04 8.86
C ALA A 98 -3.39 -10.99 9.23
N CYS A 99 -4.40 -10.99 8.37
CA CYS A 99 -5.48 -11.97 8.36
C CYS A 99 -5.33 -12.83 7.11
N SER A 100 -5.32 -14.15 7.19
CA SER A 100 -5.31 -14.99 5.97
C SER A 100 -6.68 -15.14 5.29
N ASN A 101 -7.73 -14.53 5.86
CA ASN A 101 -9.05 -14.51 5.27
C ASN A 101 -9.20 -13.28 4.35
N ASP A 102 -9.38 -13.50 3.05
CA ASP A 102 -9.46 -12.45 2.02
C ASP A 102 -10.74 -11.61 2.07
N ASP A 103 -11.76 -12.04 2.82
CA ASP A 103 -12.98 -11.28 3.07
C ASP A 103 -12.78 -10.22 4.17
N VAL A 104 -11.74 -10.36 4.99
CA VAL A 104 -11.45 -9.42 6.09
C VAL A 104 -10.46 -8.35 5.60
N LYS A 105 -11.00 -7.15 5.37
CA LYS A 105 -10.22 -5.99 4.91
C LYS A 105 -9.58 -5.29 6.10
N LEU A 106 -8.29 -5.55 6.31
CA LEU A 106 -7.52 -4.88 7.37
C LEU A 106 -6.88 -3.57 6.92
N LEU A 107 -6.72 -3.37 5.61
CA LEU A 107 -6.01 -2.22 5.06
C LEU A 107 -6.97 -1.34 4.27
N SER A 108 -6.81 -0.03 4.41
CA SER A 108 -7.35 0.94 3.46
C SER A 108 -6.31 1.99 3.10
N ILE A 109 -6.38 2.49 1.87
CA ILE A 109 -5.35 3.35 1.28
C ILE A 109 -5.99 4.53 0.55
N GLY A 110 -5.54 5.74 0.85
CA GLY A 110 -5.88 6.93 0.08
C GLY A 110 -5.11 7.03 -1.23
N ALA A 111 -5.57 7.89 -2.14
CA ALA A 111 -4.82 8.20 -3.35
C ALA A 111 -3.49 8.90 -3.00
N PHE A 112 -2.54 8.86 -3.93
CA PHE A 112 -1.34 9.68 -3.82
C PHE A 112 -1.71 11.17 -3.87
N MET A 113 -1.05 11.94 -3.02
CA MET A 113 -1.08 13.39 -2.97
C MET A 113 0.36 13.93 -2.96
N PRO A 114 0.62 15.14 -3.48
CA PRO A 114 1.93 15.78 -3.39
C PRO A 114 2.44 15.91 -1.94
#